data_AF-R7Z909-F1
#
_entry.id   AF-R7Z909-F1
#
_cell.length_a   1.000
_cell.length_b   1.000
_cell.length_c   1.000
_cell.angle_alpha   90.00
_cell.angle_beta   90.00
_cell.angle_gamma   90.00
#
_symmetry.space_group_name_H-M   'P 1'
#
loop_
_entity.id
_entity.type
_entity.pdbx_description
1 polymer ?
#
loop_
_entity_poly.entity_id
_entity_poly.type
_entity_poly.pdbx_seq_one_letter_code
_entity_poly.pdbx_strand_id
1 'polypeptide(L)'
;MTNKKMALVKAFPPDIKKDVLEAISIIRQTDKLDFLNSFEVYVNKNSMKIPERIYFNEPTLSDYNSLSARSQIIIDCLFTRHHDGFIRQRKVEKVIKYCAQYNLPQMGISK
;
A
#
# COMPACT_ATOMS: atom_id res chain seq x y z
N MET A 1 3.35 -23.41 -5.69
CA MET A 1 3.62 -22.04 -6.16
C MET A 1 3.30 -21.06 -5.04
N THR A 2 4.31 -20.51 -4.37
CA THR A 2 4.10 -19.59 -3.25
C THR A 2 3.40 -18.33 -3.78
N ASN A 3 2.26 -17.97 -3.20
CA ASN A 3 1.51 -16.76 -3.55
C ASN A 3 2.36 -15.52 -3.21
N LYS A 4 3.23 -15.08 -4.13
CA LYS A 4 4.28 -14.06 -3.88
C LYS A 4 3.67 -12.79 -3.28
N LYS A 5 2.48 -12.36 -3.71
CA LYS A 5 1.81 -11.17 -3.14
C LYS A 5 1.48 -11.29 -1.64
N MET A 6 1.36 -12.51 -1.09
CA MET A 6 1.16 -12.70 0.35
C MET A 6 2.37 -12.31 1.19
N ALA A 7 3.58 -12.26 0.61
CA ALA A 7 4.75 -11.77 1.33
C ALA A 7 4.64 -10.26 1.65
N LEU A 8 3.85 -9.50 0.88
CA LEU A 8 3.59 -8.08 1.11
C LEU A 8 2.83 -7.82 2.42
N VAL A 9 2.15 -8.82 2.99
CA VAL A 9 1.51 -8.70 4.31
C VAL A 9 2.53 -8.30 5.38
N LYS A 10 3.79 -8.73 5.23
CA LYS A 10 4.87 -8.42 6.16
C LYS A 10 5.37 -6.97 6.06
N ALA A 11 4.95 -6.19 5.06
CA ALA A 11 5.34 -4.79 4.92
C ALA A 11 4.54 -3.86 5.84
N PHE A 12 3.55 -4.39 6.57
CA PHE A 12 2.62 -3.63 7.37
C PHE A 12 2.55 -4.15 8.81
N PRO A 13 2.15 -3.29 9.77
CA PRO A 13 1.90 -3.71 11.14
C PRO A 13 0.84 -4.81 11.23
N PRO A 14 0.96 -5.75 12.19
CA PRO A 14 0.07 -6.90 12.29
C PRO A 14 -1.38 -6.54 12.65
N ASP A 15 -1.61 -5.41 13.31
CA ASP A 15 -2.93 -4.91 13.73
C ASP A 15 -3.83 -4.54 12.54
N ILE A 16 -3.25 -4.24 11.37
CA ILE A 16 -3.99 -3.89 10.14
C ILE A 16 -4.06 -5.03 9.12
N LYS A 17 -3.69 -6.26 9.52
CA LYS A 17 -3.59 -7.42 8.63
C LYS A 17 -4.86 -7.68 7.81
N LYS A 18 -6.05 -7.47 8.37
CA LYS A 18 -7.32 -7.66 7.66
C LYS A 18 -7.44 -6.71 6.46
N ASP A 19 -7.18 -5.43 6.66
CA ASP A 19 -7.23 -4.40 5.62
C ASP A 19 -6.12 -4.64 4.57
N VAL A 20 -4.96 -5.12 5.01
CA VAL A 20 -3.86 -5.50 4.11
C VAL A 20 -4.23 -6.68 3.21
N LEU A 21 -4.91 -7.69 3.74
CA LEU A 21 -5.39 -8.82 2.94
C LEU A 21 -6.46 -8.39 1.94
N GLU A 22 -7.38 -7.51 2.34
CA GLU A 22 -8.38 -6.91 1.44
C GLU A 22 -7.67 -6.15 0.29
N ALA A 23 -6.73 -5.27 0.61
CA ALA A 23 -5.96 -4.51 -0.37
C ALA A 23 -5.17 -5.40 -1.35
N ILE A 24 -4.50 -6.45 -0.86
CA ILE A 24 -3.71 -7.36 -1.70
C ILE A 24 -4.61 -8.28 -2.56
N SER A 25 -5.88 -8.47 -2.18
CA SER A 25 -6.80 -9.34 -2.91
C SER A 25 -6.99 -8.90 -4.36
N ILE A 26 -7.07 -7.58 -4.61
CA ILE A 26 -7.29 -7.00 -5.94
C ILE A 26 -6.04 -6.94 -6.82
N ILE A 27 -4.86 -7.20 -6.25
CA ILE A 27 -3.61 -7.26 -7.01
C ILE A 27 -3.60 -8.55 -7.83
N ARG A 28 -3.60 -8.41 -9.16
CA ARG A 28 -3.44 -9.54 -10.07
C ARG A 28 -2.03 -10.11 -9.92
N GLN A 29 -1.95 -11.43 -9.76
CA GLN A 29 -0.66 -12.11 -9.75
C GLN A 29 -0.03 -11.96 -11.13
N THR A 30 1.27 -11.70 -11.15
CA THR A 30 2.06 -11.65 -12.39
C THR A 30 3.28 -12.54 -12.21
N ASP A 31 3.60 -13.30 -13.25
CA ASP A 31 4.76 -14.19 -13.29
C ASP A 31 6.07 -13.40 -13.41
N LYS A 32 5.99 -12.12 -13.80
CA LYS A 32 7.14 -11.23 -14.05
C LYS A 32 7.73 -10.57 -12.81
N LEU A 33 7.48 -11.12 -11.61
CA LEU A 33 7.76 -10.38 -10.38
C LEU A 33 8.75 -11.01 -9.42
N ASP A 34 9.89 -10.35 -9.30
CA ASP A 34 10.80 -10.39 -8.17
C ASP A 34 10.85 -9.03 -7.50
N PHE A 35 10.11 -8.87 -6.40
CA PHE A 35 10.59 -7.99 -5.32
C PHE A 35 11.54 -8.84 -4.45
N LEU A 36 12.62 -9.33 -5.06
CA LEU A 36 13.57 -10.25 -4.40
C LEU A 36 14.17 -9.63 -3.14
N ASN A 37 14.26 -8.30 -3.12
CA ASN A 37 14.87 -7.57 -2.04
C ASN A 37 13.81 -6.84 -1.22
N SER A 38 13.90 -7.06 0.09
CA SER A 38 13.21 -6.31 1.12
C SER A 38 14.21 -5.99 2.21
N PHE A 39 14.05 -4.84 2.84
CA PHE A 39 14.80 -4.48 4.03
C PHE A 39 13.87 -4.50 5.24
N GLU A 40 14.46 -4.76 6.40
CA GLU A 40 13.74 -4.85 7.66
C GLU A 40 13.71 -3.48 8.35
N VAL A 41 12.55 -3.10 8.86
CA VAL A 41 12.37 -1.90 9.67
C VAL A 41 11.60 -2.26 10.94
N TYR A 42 11.91 -1.59 12.04
CA TYR A 42 11.21 -1.74 13.30
C TYR A 42 10.34 -0.51 13.56
N VAL A 43 9.03 -0.70 13.64
CA VAL A 43 8.06 0.35 13.99
C VAL A 43 7.22 -0.14 15.15
N ASN A 44 7.20 0.60 16.26
CA ASN A 44 6.44 0.23 17.47
C ASN A 44 6.68 -1.22 17.94
N LYS A 45 7.95 -1.66 17.92
CA LYS A 45 8.39 -3.04 18.24
C LYS A 45 7.94 -4.12 17.24
N ASN A 46 7.28 -3.76 16.14
CA ASN A 46 6.94 -4.67 15.06
C ASN A 46 8.03 -4.64 13.99
N SER A 47 8.56 -5.82 13.65
CA SER A 47 9.39 -5.99 12.46
C SER A 47 8.52 -6.00 11.21
N MET A 48 8.85 -5.15 10.25
CA MET A 48 8.22 -5.11 8.93
C MET A 48 9.27 -5.30 7.85
N LYS A 49 8.91 -6.03 6.80
CA LYS A 49 9.74 -6.26 5.61
C LYS A 49 9.24 -5.39 4.47
N ILE A 50 9.90 -4.26 4.26
CA ILE A 50 9.52 -3.30 3.24
C ILE A 50 10.16 -3.70 1.91
N PRO A 51 9.37 -3.89 0.83
CA PRO A 51 9.95 -4.19 -0.48
C PRO A 51 10.74 -2.98 -0.99
N GLU A 52 11.89 -3.24 -1.61
CA GLU A 52 12.64 -2.20 -2.31
C GLU A 52 11.84 -1.69 -3.52
N ARG A 53 11.29 -2.62 -4.30
CA ARG A 53 10.55 -2.33 -5.52
C ARG A 53 9.49 -3.41 -5.78
N ILE A 54 8.33 -3.03 -6.30
CA ILE A 54 7.28 -3.95 -6.77
C ILE A 54 7.00 -3.72 -8.27
N TYR A 55 6.54 -4.76 -8.95
CA TYR A 55 6.26 -4.78 -10.39
C TYR A 55 4.87 -5.35 -10.70
N PHE A 56 3.94 -5.17 -9.76
CA PHE A 56 2.54 -5.57 -9.95
C PHE A 56 1.86 -4.54 -10.83
N ASN A 57 1.05 -4.99 -11.78
CA ASN A 57 0.18 -4.08 -12.52
C ASN A 57 -0.77 -3.38 -11.55
N GLU A 58 -1.09 -2.11 -11.83
CA GLU A 58 -2.10 -1.40 -11.06
C GLU A 58 -3.45 -2.12 -11.16
N PRO A 59 -4.21 -2.20 -10.05
CA PRO A 59 -5.58 -2.67 -10.10
C PRO A 59 -6.43 -1.77 -10.98
N THR A 60 -7.53 -2.32 -11.50
CA THR A 60 -8.50 -1.51 -12.23
C THR A 60 -9.15 -0.50 -11.29
N LEU A 61 -9.68 0.59 -11.85
CA LEU A 61 -10.39 1.59 -11.06
C LEU A 61 -11.62 0.98 -10.34
N SER A 62 -12.30 0.03 -10.99
CA SER A 62 -13.43 -0.69 -10.38
C SER A 62 -13.00 -1.50 -9.17
N ASP A 63 -11.91 -2.27 -9.30
CA ASP A 63 -11.38 -3.05 -8.18
C ASP A 63 -10.93 -2.15 -7.03
N TYR A 64 -10.21 -1.06 -7.34
CA TYR A 64 -9.78 -0.09 -6.34
C TYR A 64 -10.97 0.55 -5.59
N ASN A 65 -12.02 0.95 -6.31
CA ASN A 65 -13.20 1.58 -5.71
C ASN A 65 -14.04 0.61 -4.86
N SER A 66 -13.87 -0.70 -5.03
CA SER A 66 -14.52 -1.71 -4.19
C SER A 66 -13.90 -1.86 -2.80
N LEU A 67 -12.67 -1.35 -2.59
CA LEU A 67 -11.97 -1.43 -1.31
C LEU A 67 -12.53 -0.44 -0.30
N SER A 68 -12.48 -0.82 0.98
CA SER A 68 -12.64 0.13 2.08
C SER A 68 -11.63 1.28 1.99
N ALA A 69 -11.97 2.45 2.55
CA ALA A 69 -11.09 3.62 2.55
C ALA A 69 -9.69 3.29 3.13
N ARG A 70 -9.64 2.47 4.19
CA ARG A 70 -8.38 2.01 4.81
C ARG A 70 -7.55 1.16 3.85
N SER A 71 -8.18 0.22 3.17
CA SER A 71 -7.54 -0.65 2.19
C SER A 71 -7.08 0.10 0.93
N GLN A 72 -7.78 1.16 0.53
CA GLN A 72 -7.33 2.07 -0.53
C GLN A 72 -6.01 2.78 -0.19
N ILE A 73 -5.87 3.26 1.06
CA ILE A 73 -4.60 3.86 1.51
C ILE A 73 -3.49 2.83 1.55
N ILE A 74 -3.78 1.62 2.04
CA ILE A 74 -2.79 0.54 2.11
C ILE A 74 -2.26 0.18 0.72
N ILE A 75 -3.15 0.05 -0.27
CA ILE A 75 -2.70 -0.23 -1.63
C ILE A 75 -1.94 0.96 -2.24
N ASP A 76 -2.36 2.19 -1.97
CA ASP A 76 -1.61 3.36 -2.43
C ASP A 76 -0.21 3.43 -1.80
N CYS A 77 -0.09 3.15 -0.49
CA CYS A 77 1.18 3.02 0.22
C CYS A 77 2.09 1.97 -0.41
N LEU A 78 1.54 0.80 -0.74
CA LEU A 78 2.29 -0.27 -1.39
C LEU A 78 2.83 0.17 -2.77
N PHE A 79 2.00 0.83 -3.59
CA PHE A 79 2.38 1.28 -4.92
C PHE A 79 3.33 2.50 -4.92
N THR A 80 3.63 3.11 -3.78
CA THR A 80 4.80 4.02 -3.65
C THR A 80 6.14 3.32 -3.90
N ARG A 81 6.17 1.98 -3.88
CA ARG A 81 7.35 1.15 -4.20
C ARG A 81 7.32 0.63 -5.64
N HIS A 82 6.40 1.10 -6.48
CA HIS A 82 6.26 0.60 -7.83
C HIS A 82 7.49 0.92 -8.70
N HIS A 83 7.80 0.02 -9.63
CA HIS A 83 8.96 0.12 -10.52
C HIS A 83 8.85 1.28 -11.52
N ASP A 84 7.64 1.57 -11.97
CA ASP A 84 7.31 2.74 -12.78
C ASP A 84 7.29 4.01 -11.91
N GLY A 85 8.14 4.98 -12.29
CA GLY A 85 8.29 6.25 -11.61
C GLY A 85 7.02 7.12 -11.63
N PHE A 86 6.21 7.06 -12.69
CA PHE A 86 4.98 7.83 -12.80
C PHE A 86 3.91 7.31 -11.83
N ILE A 87 3.74 5.98 -11.78
CA ILE A 87 2.84 5.33 -10.82
C ILE A 87 3.28 5.66 -9.41
N ARG A 88 4.59 5.49 -9.11
CA ARG A 88 5.15 5.79 -7.80
C ARG A 88 4.87 7.22 -7.36
N GLN A 89 5.16 8.21 -8.20
CA GLN A 89 4.93 9.62 -7.87
C GLN A 89 3.44 9.89 -7.58
N ARG A 90 2.55 9.46 -8.47
CA ARG A 90 1.09 9.66 -8.30
C ARG A 90 0.57 9.08 -6.99
N LYS A 91 1.12 7.94 -6.57
CA LYS A 91 0.72 7.26 -5.33
C LYS A 91 1.30 7.95 -4.09
N VAL A 92 2.54 8.44 -4.15
CA VAL A 92 3.12 9.28 -3.08
C VAL A 92 2.28 10.54 -2.88
N GLU A 93 1.89 11.23 -3.96
CA GLU A 93 1.03 12.42 -3.87
C GLU A 93 -0.32 12.12 -3.22
N LYS A 94 -0.94 10.98 -3.53
CA LYS A 94 -2.20 10.54 -2.88
C LYS A 94 -2.02 10.27 -1.39
N VAL A 95 -0.97 9.54 -1.00
CA VAL A 95 -0.68 9.23 0.41
C VAL A 95 -0.38 10.51 1.19
N ILE A 96 0.40 11.44 0.63
CA ILE A 96 0.69 12.74 1.26
C ILE A 96 -0.61 13.54 1.46
N LYS A 97 -1.49 13.60 0.44
CA LYS A 97 -2.79 14.28 0.57
C LYS A 97 -3.64 13.68 1.68
N TYR A 98 -3.66 12.35 1.78
CA TYR A 98 -4.34 11.66 2.87
C TYR A 98 -3.74 12.03 4.23
N CYS A 99 -2.42 11.94 4.42
CA CYS A 99 -1.77 12.31 5.67
C CYS A 99 -2.00 13.79 6.04
N ALA A 100 -1.96 14.70 5.05
CA ALA A 100 -2.24 16.11 5.24
C ALA A 100 -3.68 16.34 5.74
N GLN A 101 -4.66 15.60 5.22
CA GLN A 101 -6.05 15.68 5.69
C GLN A 101 -6.20 15.32 7.19
N TYR A 102 -5.36 14.42 7.71
CA TYR A 102 -5.34 14.07 9.14
C TYR A 102 -4.51 15.03 10.00
N ASN A 103 -3.60 15.79 9.39
CA ASN A 103 -2.77 16.79 10.07
C ASN A 103 -3.40 18.19 10.10
N LEU A 104 -4.48 18.42 9.34
CA LEU A 104 -5.27 19.63 9.51
C LEU A 104 -6.09 19.48 10.80
N PRO A 105 -5.94 20.37 11.81
CA PRO A 105 -6.99 20.50 12.81
C PRO A 105 -8.28 20.75 12.04
N GLN A 106 -9.34 20.01 12.37
CA GLN A 106 -10.67 20.29 11.84
C GLN A 106 -11.01 21.73 12.24
N MET A 107 -10.65 22.69 11.38
CA MET A 107 -11.12 24.06 11.47
C MET A 107 -12.60 23.97 11.13
N GLY A 108 -13.40 23.69 12.16
CA GLY A 108 -14.83 23.86 12.13
C GLY A 108 -15.10 25.29 11.72
N ILE A 109 -15.50 25.46 10.48
CA ILE A 109 -16.14 26.70 10.05
C ILE A 109 -17.55 26.61 10.64
N SER A 110 -17.71 27.16 11.84
CA SER A 110 -19.02 27.61 12.29
C SER A 110 -19.52 28.63 11.27
N LYS A 111 -20.59 28.27 10.55
CA LYS A 111 -21.54 29.24 10.03
C LYS A 111 -22.71 29.31 10.99
#